data_AF-A0A2X4R0I1-F1
#
_entry.id   AF-A0A2X4R0I1-F1
#
_cell.length_a   1.000
_cell.length_b   1.000
_cell.length_c   1.000
_cell.angle_alpha   90.00
_cell.angle_beta   90.00
_cell.angle_gamma   90.00
#
_symmetry.space_group_name_H-M   'P 1'
#
loop_
_entity.id
_entity.type
_entity.pdbx_description
1 polymer ?
#
loop_
_entity_poly.entity_id
_entity_poly.type
_entity_poly.pdbx_seq_one_letter_code
_entity_poly.pdbx_strand_id
1 'polypeptide(L)'
;MLYTFSHSDYPKTELDDYFSYITEKDAVVLWQNGVLLAVKYPNYFAKCKGNCMILKQDILARNLTTLLPKNSKIKLISIEELVGITENYSPQLSI
;
A
#
# COMPACT_ATOMS: atom_id res chain seq x y z
N MET A 1 5.86 -0.51 12.28
CA MET A 1 6.59 0.13 11.16
C MET A 1 5.61 0.55 10.09
N LEU A 2 5.89 1.64 9.38
CA LEU A 2 5.15 2.09 8.20
C LEU A 2 5.96 1.80 6.95
N TYR A 3 5.42 0.98 6.04
CA TYR A 3 6.00 0.72 4.73
C TYR A 3 5.28 1.61 3.71
N THR A 4 6.00 2.48 3.00
CA THR A 4 5.40 3.32 1.95
C THR A 4 6.01 2.98 0.59
N PHE A 5 5.20 2.56 -0.37
CA PHE A 5 5.62 2.22 -1.73
C PHE A 5 5.18 3.33 -2.69
N SER A 6 6.15 4.01 -3.29
CA SER A 6 5.93 5.15 -4.19
C SER A 6 6.06 4.80 -5.69
N HIS A 7 6.74 3.70 -6.02
CA HIS A 7 7.01 3.27 -7.41
C HIS A 7 6.23 2.01 -7.81
N SER A 8 6.19 1.66 -9.10
CA SER A 8 5.41 0.50 -9.60
C SER A 8 6.27 -0.64 -10.18
N ASP A 9 7.57 -0.42 -10.26
CA ASP A 9 8.56 -1.26 -10.92
C ASP A 9 9.35 -2.14 -9.95
N TYR A 10 8.94 -2.23 -8.69
CA TYR A 10 9.55 -3.14 -7.72
C TYR A 10 9.60 -4.57 -8.27
N PRO A 11 10.80 -5.19 -8.27
CA PRO A 11 10.96 -6.60 -8.57
C PRO A 11 10.14 -7.45 -7.61
N LYS A 12 9.59 -8.56 -8.11
CA LYS A 12 8.81 -9.49 -7.29
C LYS A 12 9.59 -9.99 -6.07
N THR A 13 10.89 -10.26 -6.23
CA THR A 13 11.77 -10.72 -5.15
C THR A 13 11.86 -9.71 -4.01
N GLU A 14 11.92 -8.42 -4.32
CA GLU A 14 11.97 -7.36 -3.31
C GLU A 14 10.63 -7.26 -2.56
N LEU A 15 9.51 -7.39 -3.28
CA LEU A 15 8.18 -7.46 -2.66
C LEU A 15 8.03 -8.71 -1.79
N ASP A 16 8.55 -9.86 -2.21
CA ASP A 16 8.55 -11.09 -1.40
C ASP A 16 9.26 -10.84 -0.06
N ASP A 17 10.43 -10.21 -0.09
CA ASP A 17 11.20 -9.88 1.12
C ASP A 17 10.42 -8.93 2.04
N TYR A 18 9.94 -7.79 1.54
CA TYR A 18 9.18 -6.84 2.38
C TYR A 18 7.93 -7.48 3.00
N PHE A 19 7.15 -8.22 2.21
CA PHE A 19 5.93 -8.87 2.69
C PHE A 19 6.21 -10.05 3.64
N SER A 20 7.42 -10.61 3.65
CA SER A 20 7.82 -11.62 4.64
C SER A 20 8.02 -11.01 6.04
N TYR A 21 8.43 -9.74 6.12
CA TYR A 21 8.68 -9.02 7.37
C TYR A 21 7.46 -8.26 7.92
N ILE A 22 6.46 -7.99 7.09
CA ILE A 22 5.24 -7.28 7.50
C ILE A 22 4.43 -8.13 8.50
N THR A 23 4.11 -7.51 9.64
CA THR A 23 3.30 -8.08 10.73
C THR A 23 1.96 -7.36 10.85
N GLU A 24 1.08 -7.88 11.71
CA GLU A 24 -0.23 -7.27 12.01
C GLU A 24 -0.13 -5.89 12.69
N LYS A 25 1.05 -5.56 13.26
CA LYS A 25 1.31 -4.26 13.90
C LYS A 25 1.82 -3.20 12.92
N ASP A 26 2.04 -3.57 11.67
CA ASP A 26 2.58 -2.69 10.65
C ASP A 26 1.49 -2.08 9.77
N ALA A 27 1.83 -0.98 9.12
CA ALA A 27 1.01 -0.35 8.09
C ALA A 27 1.74 -0.38 6.75
N VAL A 28 0.98 -0.54 5.68
CA VAL A 28 1.47 -0.47 4.29
C VAL A 28 0.65 0.58 3.56
N VAL A 29 1.31 1.58 2.97
CA VAL A 29 0.67 2.62 2.17
C VAL A 29 1.19 2.55 0.74
N LEU A 30 0.27 2.42 -0.20
CA LEU A 30 0.50 2.60 -1.62
C LEU A 30 0.14 4.03 -2.03
N TRP A 31 1.10 4.75 -2.61
CA TRP A 31 0.92 6.14 -3.04
C TRP A 31 1.74 6.41 -4.31
N GLN A 32 1.51 7.55 -4.96
CA GLN A 32 2.04 7.87 -6.28
C GLN A 32 1.86 6.70 -7.26
N ASN A 33 2.91 6.25 -7.95
CA ASN A 33 2.85 5.13 -8.87
C ASN A 33 2.71 3.78 -8.15
N GLY A 34 3.04 3.71 -6.85
CA GLY A 34 2.86 2.52 -6.02
C GLY A 34 1.43 1.99 -5.97
N VAL A 35 0.42 2.82 -6.23
CA VAL A 35 -0.97 2.36 -6.34
C VAL A 35 -1.19 1.32 -7.45
N LEU A 36 -0.33 1.29 -8.47
CA LEU A 36 -0.37 0.29 -9.55
C LEU A 36 -0.01 -1.12 -9.06
N LEU A 37 0.71 -1.26 -7.95
CA LEU A 37 1.05 -2.55 -7.37
C LEU A 37 -0.19 -3.33 -6.93
N ALA A 38 -1.24 -2.64 -6.48
CA ALA A 38 -2.51 -3.28 -6.11
C ALA A 38 -3.19 -3.96 -7.30
N VAL A 39 -2.92 -3.50 -8.53
CA VAL A 39 -3.43 -4.10 -9.78
C VAL A 39 -2.46 -5.15 -10.31
N LYS A 40 -1.15 -4.88 -10.28
CA LYS A 40 -0.10 -5.76 -10.80
C LYS A 40 0.05 -7.03 -9.96
N TYR A 41 -0.03 -6.90 -8.63
CA TYR A 41 0.18 -7.99 -7.69
C TYR A 41 -0.87 -8.00 -6.56
N PRO A 42 -2.17 -8.17 -6.88
CA PRO A 42 -3.27 -8.06 -5.91
C PRO A 42 -3.16 -9.05 -4.75
N ASN A 43 -2.50 -10.19 -4.97
CA ASN A 43 -2.35 -11.25 -3.97
C ASN A 43 -1.50 -10.85 -2.75
N TYR A 44 -0.50 -9.97 -2.91
CA TYR A 44 0.28 -9.50 -1.75
C TYR A 44 -0.62 -8.73 -0.79
N PHE A 45 -1.44 -7.82 -1.32
CA PHE A 45 -2.29 -6.96 -0.52
C PHE A 45 -3.52 -7.68 0.03
N ALA A 46 -4.05 -8.67 -0.70
CA ALA A 46 -5.14 -9.51 -0.19
C ALA A 46 -4.72 -10.39 1.01
N LYS A 47 -3.44 -10.80 1.05
CA LYS A 47 -2.85 -11.64 2.10
C LYS A 47 -1.97 -10.87 3.10
N CYS A 48 -1.85 -9.56 2.90
CA CYS A 48 -1.14 -8.63 3.77
C CYS A 48 -1.65 -8.79 5.21
N LYS A 49 -0.72 -9.06 6.14
CA LYS A 49 -1.04 -9.16 7.57
C LYS A 49 -1.23 -7.77 8.19
N GLY A 50 -0.43 -6.81 7.74
CA GLY A 50 -0.50 -5.43 8.19
C GLY A 50 -1.75 -4.71 7.69
N ASN A 51 -1.97 -3.52 8.24
CA ASN A 51 -3.01 -2.63 7.77
C ASN A 51 -2.60 -2.07 6.40
N CYS A 52 -3.25 -2.54 5.34
CA CYS A 52 -2.92 -2.19 3.96
C CYS A 52 -3.84 -1.05 3.48
N MET A 53 -3.24 0.04 2.98
CA MET A 53 -3.92 1.29 2.62
C MET A 53 -3.42 1.82 1.28
N ILE A 54 -4.25 2.62 0.61
CA ILE A 54 -3.95 3.18 -0.72
C ILE A 54 -4.51 4.59 -0.84
N LEU A 55 -3.70 5.51 -1.38
CA LEU A 55 -4.08 6.91 -1.46
C LEU A 55 -5.15 7.11 -2.54
N LYS A 56 -6.32 7.59 -2.12
CA LYS A 56 -7.49 7.79 -2.99
C LYS A 56 -7.18 8.70 -4.18
N GLN A 57 -6.47 9.79 -3.93
CA GLN A 57 -6.16 10.79 -4.95
C GLN A 57 -5.35 10.17 -6.10
N ASP A 58 -4.38 9.31 -5.79
CA ASP A 58 -3.55 8.64 -6.79
C ASP A 58 -4.30 7.57 -7.59
N ILE A 59 -5.27 6.89 -6.97
CA ILE A 59 -6.18 5.97 -7.66
C ILE A 59 -7.05 6.72 -8.67
N LEU A 60 -7.57 7.88 -8.29
CA LEU A 60 -8.37 8.71 -9.19
C LEU A 60 -7.52 9.28 -10.32
N ALA A 61 -6.32 9.79 -10.01
CA ALA A 61 -5.40 10.35 -11.00
C ALA A 61 -4.98 9.35 -12.09
N ARG A 62 -4.91 8.05 -11.74
CA ARG A 62 -4.57 6.96 -12.67
C ARG A 62 -5.78 6.20 -13.22
N ASN A 63 -7.01 6.66 -12.92
CA ASN A 63 -8.26 6.03 -13.35
C ASN A 63 -8.37 4.54 -12.98
N LEU A 64 -7.94 4.17 -11.77
CA LEU A 64 -7.84 2.76 -11.32
C LEU A 64 -9.06 2.27 -10.53
N THR A 65 -10.06 3.12 -10.30
CA THR A 65 -11.20 2.82 -9.41
C THR A 65 -11.93 1.52 -9.77
N THR A 66 -12.05 1.21 -11.06
CA THR A 66 -12.74 -0.01 -11.54
C THR A 66 -11.85 -1.26 -11.53
N LEU A 67 -10.53 -1.08 -11.44
CA LEU A 67 -9.53 -2.15 -11.49
C LEU A 67 -9.17 -2.67 -10.10
N LEU A 68 -9.47 -1.91 -9.04
CA LEU A 68 -9.26 -2.37 -7.68
C LEU A 68 -10.20 -3.55 -7.36
N PRO A 69 -9.69 -4.62 -6.74
CA PRO A 69 -10.52 -5.75 -6.37
C PRO A 69 -11.65 -5.29 -5.42
N LYS A 70 -12.91 -5.60 -5.74
CA LYS A 70 -14.07 -5.21 -4.90
C LYS A 70 -14.01 -5.80 -3.48
N ASN A 71 -13.33 -6.94 -3.32
CA ASN A 71 -13.11 -7.61 -2.04
C ASN A 71 -11.71 -7.33 -1.47
N SER A 72 -11.08 -6.23 -1.89
CA SER A 72 -9.76 -5.86 -1.39
C SER A 72 -9.84 -5.47 0.09
N LYS A 73 -8.93 -6.03 0.90
CA LYS A 73 -8.71 -5.57 2.28
C LYS A 73 -8.04 -4.19 2.35
N ILE A 74 -7.60 -3.66 1.20
CA ILE A 74 -6.92 -2.38 1.14
C ILE A 74 -7.90 -1.25 1.42
N LYS A 75 -7.64 -0.45 2.46
CA LYS A 75 -8.43 0.72 2.79
C LYS A 75 -8.05 1.90 1.88
N LEU A 76 -9.04 2.50 1.23
CA LEU A 76 -8.86 3.76 0.50
C LEU A 76 -8.77 4.91 1.51
N ILE A 77 -7.70 5.69 1.48
CA ILE A 77 -7.45 6.78 2.45
C ILE A 77 -7.28 8.14 1.78
N SER A 78 -7.60 9.22 2.51
CA SER A 78 -7.25 10.60 2.12
C SER A 78 -5.82 10.98 2.53
N ILE A 79 -5.39 12.18 2.15
CA ILE A 79 -4.08 12.71 2.57
C ILE A 79 -4.06 13.04 4.08
N GLU A 80 -5.17 13.50 4.63
CA GLU A 80 -5.32 13.79 6.05
C GLU A 80 -5.23 12.50 6.88
N GLU A 81 -5.84 11.41 6.41
CA GLU A 81 -5.67 10.09 7.03
C GLU A 81 -4.22 9.61 6.96
N LEU A 82 -3.51 9.87 5.85
CA LEU A 82 -2.09 9.54 5.71
C LEU A 82 -1.22 10.26 6.75
N VAL A 83 -1.49 11.54 7.03
CA VAL A 83 -0.79 12.28 8.10
C VAL A 83 -0.97 11.55 9.44
N GLY A 84 -2.20 11.22 9.82
CA GLY A 84 -2.46 10.47 11.05
C GLY A 84 -1.77 9.09 11.07
N ILE A 85 -1.64 8.42 9.93
CA ILE A 85 -0.88 7.16 9.84
C ILE A 85 0.61 7.40 10.11
N THR A 86 1.21 8.46 9.55
CA THR A 86 2.63 8.77 9.78
C THR A 86 2.94 9.15 11.23
N GLU A 87 1.97 9.69 11.97
CA GLU A 87 2.10 9.99 13.40
C GLU A 87 2.06 8.73 14.28
N ASN A 88 1.29 7.71 13.87
CA ASN A 88 1.02 6.52 14.69
C ASN A 88 1.93 5.33 14.38
N TYR A 89 2.62 5.31 13.24
CA TYR A 89 3.50 4.22 12.85
C TYR A 89 4.95 4.67 12.71
N SER A 90 5.84 4.05 13.49
CA SER A 90 7.28 4.30 13.46
C SER A 90 8.09 2.99 13.53
N PRO A 91 9.29 2.93 12.92
CA PRO A 91 9.81 3.88 11.94
C PRO A 91 9.05 3.81 10.61
N GLN A 92 9.29 4.76 9.71
CA GLN A 92 8.87 4.68 8.30
C GLN A 92 10.02 4.13 7.45
N LEU A 93 9.72 3.11 6.65
CA LEU A 93 10.53 2.65 5.54
C LEU A 93 9.91 3.17 4.24
N SER A 94 10.57 4.15 3.63
CA SER A 94 10.14 4.69 2.34
C SER A 94 10.88 4.01 1.20
N ILE A 95 10.12 3.39 0.31
CA ILE A 95 10.58 2.55 -0.79
C ILE A 95 10.08 3.19 -2.10
#